data_AF-A0A512B9V3-F1
#
_entry.id   AF-A0A512B9V3-F1
#
_cell.length_a   1.000
_cell.length_b   1.000
_cell.length_c   1.000
_cell.angle_alpha   90.00
_cell.angle_beta   90.00
_cell.angle_gamma   90.00
#
_symmetry.space_group_name_H-M   'P 1'
#
loop_
_entity.id
_entity.type
_entity.pdbx_description
1 polymer ?
#
loop_
_entity_poly.entity_id
_entity_poly.type
_entity_poly.pdbx_seq_one_letter_code
_entity_poly.pdbx_strand_id
1 'polypeptide(L)'
;MKTTDSTNINQDFVTEEFRQAWTHYRHLEEGRVKAMNFFYTVLFAVVGLSLTVIKDFDKRYLTWVLLGIFVLFFCLNIFSLYIYLNIKKTGFVLRHYEDVMRRVRIMMYDNSYTYDSLFNIRDRQHNVLNLKVFSAQYSAEYILILFMYLIDMIILGLVLKYYPSLSLLFFMSIALILAFLFIAKTILIYKGSKKVTQKSDFDVYRLK
;
A
#
# COMPACT_ATOMS: atom_id res chain seq x y z
N MET A 1 5.14 49.68 -28.61
CA MET A 1 4.83 49.01 -27.33
C MET A 1 4.70 47.53 -27.65
N LYS A 2 5.76 46.73 -27.41
CA LYS A 2 5.70 45.28 -27.65
C LYS A 2 4.71 44.73 -26.63
N THR A 3 3.56 44.25 -27.08
CA THR A 3 2.70 43.37 -26.29
C THR A 3 3.51 42.10 -26.05
N THR A 4 4.25 42.07 -24.95
CA THR A 4 4.91 40.85 -24.50
C THR A 4 3.82 39.81 -24.32
N ASP A 5 3.90 38.75 -25.13
CA ASP A 5 2.95 37.66 -25.26
C ASP A 5 2.48 37.14 -23.89
N SER A 6 1.29 37.56 -23.44
CA SER A 6 0.64 36.99 -22.26
C SER A 6 0.34 35.50 -22.43
N THR A 7 0.29 35.01 -23.67
CA THR A 7 0.19 33.59 -24.04
C THR A 7 1.46 32.79 -23.72
N ASN A 8 2.65 33.35 -23.95
CA ASN A 8 3.92 32.65 -23.63
C ASN A 8 4.14 32.55 -22.12
N ILE A 9 3.82 33.60 -21.35
CA ILE A 9 3.96 33.60 -19.88
C ILE A 9 3.06 32.51 -19.25
N ASN A 10 1.84 32.34 -19.77
CA ASN A 10 0.93 31.31 -19.29
C ASN A 10 1.41 29.90 -19.64
N GLN A 11 2.00 29.68 -20.82
CA GLN A 11 2.50 28.37 -21.22
C GLN A 11 3.75 27.96 -20.44
N ASP A 12 4.68 28.89 -20.20
CA ASP A 12 5.88 28.64 -19.40
C ASP A 12 5.51 28.32 -17.94
N PHE A 13 4.57 29.08 -17.37
CA PHE A 13 4.07 28.82 -16.01
C PHE A 13 3.42 27.44 -15.89
N VAL A 14 2.51 27.06 -16.80
CA VAL A 14 1.84 25.75 -16.77
C VAL A 14 2.84 24.61 -16.97
N THR A 15 3.86 24.81 -17.81
CA THR A 15 4.92 23.82 -18.03
C THR A 15 5.76 23.60 -16.78
N GLU A 16 6.10 24.67 -16.07
CA GLU A 16 6.88 24.58 -14.82
C GLU A 16 6.08 23.93 -13.69
N GLU A 17 4.81 24.30 -13.52
CA GLU A 17 3.89 23.64 -12.57
C GLU A 17 3.73 22.14 -12.88
N PHE A 18 3.62 21.78 -14.17
CA PHE A 18 3.59 20.39 -14.60
C PHE A 18 4.90 19.65 -14.27
N ARG A 19 6.05 20.28 -14.48
CA ARG A 19 7.37 19.72 -14.14
C ARG A 19 7.50 19.46 -12.64
N GLN A 20 7.01 20.38 -11.81
CA GLN A 20 6.98 20.21 -10.35
C GLN A 20 6.04 19.07 -9.95
N ALA A 21 4.83 19.02 -10.51
CA ALA A 21 3.88 17.93 -10.26
C ALA A 21 4.44 16.55 -10.66
N TRP A 22 5.13 16.46 -11.80
CA TRP A 22 5.81 15.24 -12.26
C TRP A 22 6.91 14.79 -11.30
N THR A 23 7.74 15.73 -10.84
CA THR A 23 8.80 15.46 -9.88
C THR A 23 8.23 14.94 -8.56
N HIS A 24 7.14 15.55 -8.08
CA HIS A 24 6.47 15.11 -6.85
C HIS A 24 5.82 13.72 -7.01
N TYR A 25 5.19 13.43 -8.15
CA TYR A 25 4.66 12.11 -8.47
C TYR A 25 5.76 11.03 -8.41
N ARG A 26 6.90 11.28 -9.08
CA ARG A 26 8.06 10.38 -9.08
C ARG A 26 8.59 10.14 -7.68
N HIS A 27 8.70 11.20 -6.88
CA HIS A 27 9.14 11.10 -5.49
C HIS A 27 8.22 10.21 -4.64
N LEU A 28 6.90 10.33 -4.81
CA LEU A 28 5.92 9.49 -4.12
C LEU A 28 6.00 8.02 -4.56
N GLU A 29 6.19 7.77 -5.85
CA GLU A 29 6.39 6.42 -6.38
C GLU A 29 7.66 5.76 -5.83
N GLU A 30 8.78 6.49 -5.81
CA GLU A 30 10.03 6.03 -5.20
C GLU A 30 9.86 5.78 -3.69
N GLY A 31 9.11 6.65 -3.00
CA GLY A 31 8.78 6.48 -1.58
C GLY A 31 8.04 5.18 -1.31
N ARG A 32 7.06 4.82 -2.16
CA ARG A 32 6.35 3.53 -2.08
C ARG A 32 7.29 2.35 -2.25
N VAL A 33 8.18 2.38 -3.25
CA VAL A 33 9.14 1.30 -3.49
C VAL A 33 10.12 1.16 -2.32
N LYS A 34 10.64 2.27 -1.79
CA LYS A 34 11.51 2.27 -0.61
C LYS A 34 10.81 1.68 0.62
N ALA A 35 9.54 2.03 0.85
CA ALA A 35 8.75 1.48 1.94
C ALA A 35 8.55 -0.05 1.81
N MET A 36 8.27 -0.54 0.59
CA MET A 36 8.17 -1.99 0.32
C MET A 36 9.49 -2.71 0.52
N ASN A 37 10.61 -2.16 0.03
CA ASN A 37 11.94 -2.74 0.22
C ASN A 37 12.33 -2.82 1.70
N PHE A 38 12.04 -1.76 2.45
CA PHE A 38 12.25 -1.75 3.89
C PHE A 38 11.38 -2.79 4.60
N PHE A 39 10.11 -2.90 4.22
CA PHE A 39 9.21 -3.94 4.73
C PHE A 39 9.76 -5.35 4.51
N TYR A 40 10.21 -5.68 3.29
CA TYR A 40 10.80 -6.99 3.01
C TYR A 40 12.07 -7.25 3.81
N THR A 41 12.92 -6.23 3.97
CA THR A 41 14.15 -6.34 4.77
C THR A 41 13.83 -6.70 6.21
N VAL A 42 12.88 -5.99 6.83
CA VAL A 42 12.42 -6.28 8.20
C VAL A 42 11.78 -7.66 8.29
N LEU A 43 10.96 -8.04 7.31
CA LEU A 43 10.31 -9.35 7.25
C LEU A 43 11.34 -10.48 7.24
N PHE A 44 12.33 -10.44 6.35
CA PHE A 44 13.37 -11.47 6.26
C PHE A 44 14.22 -11.53 7.52
N ALA A 45 14.54 -10.38 8.13
CA ALA A 45 15.24 -10.33 9.40
C ALA A 45 14.44 -11.01 10.53
N VAL A 46 13.14 -10.72 10.64
CA VAL A 46 12.25 -11.32 11.64
C VAL A 46 12.13 -12.84 11.43
N VAL A 47 11.96 -13.29 10.20
CA VAL A 47 11.89 -14.72 9.86
C VAL A 47 13.21 -15.43 10.21
N GLY A 48 14.34 -14.86 9.78
CA GLY A 48 15.67 -15.44 10.07
C GLY A 48 15.99 -15.50 11.56
N LEU A 49 15.67 -14.45 12.31
CA LEU A 49 15.81 -14.42 13.76
C LEU A 49 14.91 -15.45 14.43
N SER A 50 13.64 -15.55 14.01
CA SER A 50 12.69 -16.52 14.57
C SER A 50 13.15 -17.96 14.34
N LEU A 51 13.64 -18.28 13.14
CA LEU A 51 14.18 -19.62 12.83
C LEU A 51 15.39 -19.97 13.68
N THR A 52 16.30 -19.01 13.87
CA THR A 52 17.51 -19.20 14.70
C THR A 52 17.13 -19.46 16.16
N VAL A 53 16.22 -18.63 16.71
CA VAL A 53 15.73 -18.78 18.08
C VAL A 53 14.99 -20.11 18.27
N ILE A 54 14.16 -20.53 17.32
CA ILE A 54 13.44 -21.82 17.39
C ILE A 54 14.38 -23.02 17.31
N LYS A 55 15.51 -22.91 16.61
CA LYS A 55 16.45 -24.03 16.45
C LYS A 55 17.26 -24.30 17.72
N ASP A 56 17.73 -23.26 18.39
CA ASP A 56 18.77 -23.38 19.42
C ASP A 56 18.23 -23.19 20.86
N PHE A 57 16.92 -23.07 21.06
CA PHE A 57 16.37 -22.81 22.40
C PHE A 57 16.29 -24.06 23.30
N ASP A 58 16.57 -23.86 24.58
CA ASP A 58 16.34 -24.85 25.63
C ASP A 58 14.83 -24.89 25.99
N LYS A 59 14.24 -26.09 25.97
CA LYS A 59 12.83 -26.36 26.29
C LYS A 59 12.39 -25.77 27.64
N ARG A 60 13.30 -25.61 28.61
CA ARG A 60 13.00 -24.98 29.90
C ARG A 60 12.52 -23.53 29.77
N TYR A 61 12.93 -22.84 28.71
CA TYR A 61 12.53 -21.46 28.41
C TYR A 61 11.50 -21.35 27.29
N LEU A 62 10.89 -22.47 26.88
CA LEU A 62 9.93 -22.53 25.77
C LEU A 62 8.87 -21.43 25.85
N THR A 63 8.26 -21.24 27.03
CA THR A 63 7.21 -20.24 27.21
C THR A 63 7.69 -18.81 26.98
N TRP A 64 8.87 -18.46 27.47
CA TRP A 64 9.45 -17.14 27.27
C TRP A 64 9.85 -16.91 25.82
N VAL A 65 10.39 -17.94 25.17
CA VAL A 65 10.74 -17.90 23.75
C VAL A 65 9.50 -17.71 22.88
N LEU A 66 8.43 -18.48 23.13
CA LEU A 66 7.17 -18.35 22.40
C LEU A 66 6.50 -16.99 22.64
N LEU A 67 6.55 -16.46 23.86
CA LEU A 67 6.08 -15.12 24.17
C LEU A 67 6.87 -14.06 23.40
N GLY A 68 8.20 -14.17 23.35
CA GLY A 68 9.06 -13.27 22.58
C GLY A 68 8.74 -13.31 21.08
N ILE A 69 8.59 -14.51 20.52
CA ILE A 69 8.18 -14.71 19.12
C ILE A 69 6.80 -14.10 18.87
N PHE A 70 5.84 -14.33 19.76
CA PHE A 70 4.50 -13.75 19.65
C PHE A 70 4.53 -12.23 19.61
N VAL A 71 5.26 -11.60 20.54
CA VAL A 71 5.41 -10.13 20.60
C VAL A 71 6.09 -9.60 19.33
N LEU A 72 7.11 -10.29 18.84
CA LEU A 72 7.82 -9.93 17.61
C LEU A 72 6.88 -9.94 16.39
N PHE A 73 6.13 -11.03 16.20
CA PHE A 73 5.16 -11.15 15.11
C PHE A 73 3.99 -10.16 15.26
N PHE A 74 3.55 -9.88 16.48
CA PHE A 74 2.54 -8.86 16.75
C PHE A 74 3.04 -7.46 16.34
N CYS A 75 4.27 -7.10 16.70
CA CYS A 75 4.89 -5.84 16.29
C CYS A 75 5.04 -5.76 14.77
N LEU A 76 5.48 -6.84 14.12
CA LEU A 76 5.55 -6.92 12.66
C LEU A 76 4.17 -6.72 12.00
N ASN A 77 3.11 -7.22 12.63
CA ASN A 77 1.75 -7.04 12.14
C ASN A 77 1.30 -5.57 12.20
N ILE A 78 1.52 -4.90 13.32
CA ILE A 78 1.26 -3.45 13.47
C ILE A 78 2.06 -2.66 12.45
N PHE A 79 3.34 -2.99 12.28
CA PHE A 79 4.20 -2.36 11.30
C PHE A 79 3.70 -2.56 9.86
N SER A 80 3.26 -3.78 9.52
CA SER A 80 2.65 -4.10 8.22
C SER A 80 1.41 -3.24 7.96
N LEU A 81 0.53 -3.10 8.96
CA LEU A 81 -0.66 -2.26 8.88
C LEU A 81 -0.29 -0.78 8.65
N TYR A 82 0.73 -0.28 9.36
CA TYR A 82 1.23 1.07 9.15
C TYR A 82 1.73 1.29 7.72
N ILE A 83 2.56 0.38 7.19
CA ILE A 83 3.05 0.45 5.81
C ILE A 83 1.88 0.41 4.82
N TYR A 84 0.90 -0.48 5.04
CA TYR A 84 -0.30 -0.58 4.21
C TYR A 84 -1.06 0.74 4.15
N LEU A 85 -1.30 1.40 5.29
CA LEU A 85 -1.98 2.69 5.33
C LEU A 85 -1.21 3.77 4.57
N ASN A 86 0.13 3.78 4.67
CA ASN A 86 0.98 4.73 3.94
C ASN A 86 0.95 4.48 2.43
N ILE A 87 1.05 3.23 1.99
CA ILE A 87 0.96 2.87 0.58
C ILE A 87 -0.41 3.27 0.02
N LYS A 88 -1.48 3.03 0.77
CA LYS A 88 -2.84 3.42 0.38
C LYS A 88 -3.00 4.93 0.23
N LYS A 89 -2.48 5.70 1.19
CA LYS A 89 -2.47 7.17 1.14
C LYS A 89 -1.66 7.66 -0.07
N THR A 90 -0.49 7.09 -0.31
CA THR A 90 0.36 7.42 -1.46
C THR A 90 -0.35 7.11 -2.78
N GLY A 91 -1.01 5.96 -2.89
CA GLY A 91 -1.79 5.57 -4.07
C GLY A 91 -2.93 6.54 -4.38
N PHE A 92 -3.61 7.07 -3.36
CA PHE A 92 -4.62 8.12 -3.55
C PHE A 92 -4.02 9.40 -4.15
N VAL A 93 -2.90 9.86 -3.59
CA VAL A 93 -2.23 11.07 -4.06
C VAL A 93 -1.69 10.88 -5.49
N LEU A 94 -1.11 9.72 -5.80
CA LEU A 94 -0.63 9.39 -7.15
C LEU A 94 -1.76 9.43 -8.19
N ARG A 95 -2.95 8.91 -7.86
CA ARG A 95 -4.12 9.00 -8.76
C ARG A 95 -4.54 10.45 -9.02
N HIS A 96 -4.55 11.28 -7.98
CA HIS A 96 -4.87 12.69 -8.14
C HIS A 96 -3.88 13.39 -9.08
N TYR A 97 -2.57 13.14 -8.91
CA TYR A 97 -1.55 13.67 -9.82
C TYR A 97 -1.72 13.14 -11.25
N GLU A 98 -2.03 11.85 -11.44
CA GLU A 98 -2.31 11.28 -12.76
C GLU A 98 -3.49 11.99 -13.44
N ASP A 99 -4.56 12.30 -12.70
CA ASP A 99 -5.73 13.03 -13.21
C ASP A 99 -5.39 14.47 -13.60
N VAL A 100 -4.63 15.18 -12.77
CA VAL A 100 -4.17 16.54 -13.07
C VAL A 100 -3.28 16.55 -14.31
N MET A 101 -2.30 15.64 -14.38
CA MET A 101 -1.41 15.52 -15.53
C MET A 101 -2.15 15.20 -16.84
N ARG A 102 -3.21 14.40 -16.76
CA ARG A 102 -4.06 14.09 -17.90
C ARG A 102 -4.80 15.33 -18.40
N ARG A 103 -5.40 16.11 -17.48
CA ARG A 103 -6.11 17.36 -17.81
C ARG A 103 -5.17 18.39 -18.42
N VAL A 104 -3.98 18.58 -17.83
CA VAL A 104 -2.96 19.51 -18.36
C VAL A 104 -2.52 19.08 -19.76
N ARG A 105 -2.28 17.79 -19.99
CA ARG A 105 -1.99 17.27 -21.33
C ARG A 105 -3.09 17.61 -22.33
N ILE A 106 -4.35 17.32 -22.00
CA ILE A 106 -5.49 17.63 -22.88
C ILE A 106 -5.53 19.14 -23.21
N MET A 107 -5.34 20.01 -22.22
CA MET A 107 -5.31 21.48 -22.41
C MET A 107 -4.13 21.96 -23.26
N MET A 108 -2.96 21.31 -23.16
CA MET A 108 -1.79 21.67 -23.99
C MET A 108 -1.95 21.23 -25.45
N TYR A 109 -2.76 20.20 -25.73
CA TYR A 109 -2.94 19.62 -27.06
C TYR A 109 -4.27 20.00 -27.73
N ASP A 110 -4.85 21.16 -27.37
CA ASP A 110 -6.24 21.62 -27.64
C ASP A 110 -6.68 21.76 -29.12
N ASN A 111 -6.10 21.02 -30.06
CA ASN A 111 -6.62 20.82 -31.43
C ASN A 111 -6.10 19.53 -32.10
N SER A 112 -5.48 18.59 -31.35
CA SER A 112 -4.95 17.35 -31.92
C SER A 112 -5.16 16.17 -30.97
N TYR A 113 -6.38 15.61 -31.00
CA TYR A 113 -6.77 14.34 -30.36
C TYR A 113 -5.80 13.17 -30.68
N THR A 114 -4.93 13.33 -31.68
CA THR A 114 -4.00 12.32 -32.18
C THR A 114 -2.88 11.97 -31.19
N TYR A 115 -2.45 12.91 -30.33
CA TYR A 115 -1.26 12.71 -29.46
C TYR A 115 -1.56 12.13 -28.08
N ASP A 116 -2.80 12.23 -27.60
CA ASP A 116 -3.17 11.72 -26.27
C ASP A 116 -2.93 10.19 -26.19
N SER A 117 -3.22 9.49 -27.29
CA SER A 117 -2.92 8.06 -27.44
C SER A 117 -1.42 7.73 -27.46
N LEU A 118 -0.56 8.63 -27.93
CA LEU A 118 0.90 8.41 -28.07
C LEU A 118 1.62 8.57 -26.72
N PHE A 119 1.17 9.51 -25.89
CA PHE A 119 1.79 9.83 -24.61
C PHE A 119 1.12 9.14 -23.42
N ASN A 120 -0.09 8.61 -23.58
CA ASN A 120 -0.70 7.77 -22.57
C ASN A 120 -0.22 6.32 -22.74
N ILE A 121 1.01 6.07 -22.29
CA ILE A 121 1.65 4.74 -22.35
C ILE A 121 0.77 3.69 -21.68
N ARG A 122 -0.07 4.05 -20.69
CA ARG A 122 -1.05 3.17 -20.04
C ARG A 122 -2.25 2.81 -20.92
N ASP A 123 -2.70 3.70 -21.81
CA ASP A 123 -3.83 3.42 -22.71
C ASP A 123 -3.43 2.52 -23.89
N ARG A 124 -2.14 2.45 -24.23
CA ARG A 124 -1.61 1.51 -25.23
C ARG A 124 -1.30 0.12 -24.69
N GLN A 125 -1.52 -0.13 -23.41
CA GLN A 125 -1.12 -1.40 -22.80
C GLN A 125 -2.15 -2.49 -23.07
N HIS A 126 -1.66 -3.66 -23.48
CA HIS A 126 -2.41 -4.92 -23.58
C HIS A 126 -3.47 -5.04 -22.47
N ASN A 127 -4.68 -5.50 -22.81
CA ASN A 127 -5.80 -5.70 -21.85
C ASN A 127 -5.41 -6.38 -20.53
N VAL A 128 -4.35 -7.19 -20.53
CA VAL A 128 -3.78 -7.85 -19.35
C VAL A 128 -3.20 -6.86 -18.33
N LEU A 129 -2.54 -5.79 -18.78
CA LEU A 129 -1.93 -4.76 -17.92
C LEU A 129 -2.97 -3.82 -17.26
N ASN A 130 -4.19 -3.81 -17.79
CA ASN A 130 -5.33 -3.11 -17.18
C ASN A 130 -5.94 -3.89 -16.01
N LEU A 131 -5.56 -5.16 -15.80
CA LEU A 131 -6.03 -5.91 -14.64
C LEU A 131 -5.41 -5.35 -13.37
N LYS A 132 -6.24 -5.19 -12.33
CA LYS A 132 -5.81 -4.67 -11.02
C LYS A 132 -4.62 -5.43 -10.43
N VAL A 133 -4.46 -6.71 -10.76
CA VAL A 133 -3.36 -7.57 -10.27
C VAL A 133 -1.98 -7.09 -10.74
N PHE A 134 -1.88 -6.47 -11.92
CA PHE A 134 -0.61 -5.95 -12.46
C PHE A 134 -0.33 -4.49 -12.08
N SER A 135 -1.27 -3.84 -11.38
CA SER A 135 -1.02 -2.52 -10.83
C SER A 135 -0.12 -2.62 -9.62
N ALA A 136 1.06 -1.98 -9.68
CA ALA A 136 2.02 -1.93 -8.58
C ALA A 136 1.41 -1.46 -7.25
N GLN A 137 0.35 -0.64 -7.30
CA GLN A 137 -0.38 -0.20 -6.12
C GLN A 137 -1.17 -1.35 -5.48
N TYR A 138 -2.02 -2.00 -6.29
CA TYR A 138 -2.88 -3.07 -5.81
C TYR A 138 -2.06 -4.31 -5.43
N SER A 139 -1.00 -4.63 -6.17
CA SER A 139 -0.11 -5.74 -5.82
C SER A 139 0.56 -5.51 -4.45
N ALA A 140 1.09 -4.32 -4.18
CA ALA A 140 1.66 -3.97 -2.88
C ALA A 140 0.62 -4.07 -1.74
N GLU A 141 -0.60 -3.60 -1.98
CA GLU A 141 -1.71 -3.72 -1.03
C GLU A 141 -2.06 -5.19 -0.74
N TYR A 142 -2.23 -6.02 -1.78
CA TYR A 142 -2.55 -7.44 -1.63
C TYR A 142 -1.44 -8.21 -0.92
N ILE A 143 -0.17 -7.92 -1.24
CA ILE A 143 0.97 -8.55 -0.58
C ILE A 143 0.97 -8.25 0.92
N LEU A 144 0.77 -6.99 1.31
CA LEU A 144 0.73 -6.62 2.73
C LEU A 144 -0.44 -7.26 3.47
N ILE A 145 -1.63 -7.27 2.85
CA ILE A 145 -2.82 -7.93 3.41
C ILE A 145 -2.56 -9.42 3.61
N LEU A 146 -2.00 -10.09 2.59
CA LEU A 146 -1.65 -11.51 2.65
C LEU A 146 -0.67 -11.78 3.81
N PHE A 147 0.39 -10.97 3.95
CA PHE A 147 1.36 -11.14 5.03
C PHE A 147 0.75 -10.90 6.41
N MET A 148 -0.12 -9.92 6.57
CA MET A 148 -0.83 -9.70 7.85
C MET A 148 -1.62 -10.95 8.27
N TYR A 149 -2.33 -11.58 7.34
CA TYR A 149 -3.07 -12.81 7.62
C TYR A 149 -2.16 -14.02 7.83
N LEU A 150 -1.09 -14.13 7.05
CA LEU A 150 -0.11 -15.21 7.20
C LEU A 150 0.56 -15.18 8.58
N ILE A 151 0.89 -13.99 9.09
CA ILE A 151 1.39 -13.81 10.46
C ILE A 151 0.37 -14.28 11.49
N ASP A 152 -0.90 -13.90 11.36
CA ASP A 152 -1.97 -14.31 12.28
C ASP A 152 -2.11 -15.86 12.30
N MET A 153 -2.02 -16.49 11.12
CA MET A 153 -2.08 -17.95 10.99
C MET A 153 -0.86 -18.66 11.60
N ILE A 154 0.35 -18.09 11.44
CA ILE A 154 1.57 -18.62 12.08
C ILE A 154 1.44 -18.57 13.60
N ILE A 155 0.99 -17.42 14.14
CA ILE A 155 0.77 -17.26 15.58
C ILE A 155 -0.21 -18.33 16.09
N LEU A 156 -1.35 -18.49 15.41
CA LEU A 156 -2.35 -19.49 15.78
C LEU A 156 -1.77 -20.92 15.74
N GLY A 157 -1.03 -21.25 14.68
CA GLY A 157 -0.39 -22.56 14.53
C GLY A 157 0.65 -22.85 15.62
N LEU A 158 1.44 -21.86 16.02
CA LEU A 158 2.40 -21.98 17.12
C LEU A 158 1.71 -22.23 18.46
N VAL A 159 0.64 -21.48 18.75
CA VAL A 159 -0.16 -21.65 19.98
C VAL A 159 -0.76 -23.06 20.03
N LEU A 160 -1.38 -23.52 18.93
CA LEU A 160 -1.98 -24.85 18.84
C LEU A 160 -0.96 -25.97 19.01
N LYS A 161 0.23 -25.82 18.43
CA LYS A 161 1.28 -26.85 18.46
C LYS A 161 1.90 -27.02 19.85
N TYR A 162 2.24 -25.91 20.51
CA TYR A 162 3.04 -25.97 21.74
C TYR A 162 2.20 -25.98 23.02
N TYR A 163 0.91 -25.64 22.93
CA TYR A 163 0.02 -25.63 24.07
C TYR A 163 -1.31 -26.36 23.79
N PRO A 164 -1.26 -27.65 23.45
CA PRO A 164 -2.47 -28.43 23.14
C PRO A 164 -3.39 -28.63 24.35
N SER A 165 -2.85 -28.54 25.57
CA SER A 165 -3.55 -28.75 26.84
C SER A 165 -3.98 -27.45 27.54
N LEU A 166 -3.87 -26.29 26.87
CA LEU A 166 -4.42 -25.05 27.41
C LEU A 166 -5.91 -25.21 27.64
N SER A 167 -6.41 -24.60 28.72
CA SER A 167 -7.85 -24.60 28.99
C SER A 167 -8.58 -24.04 27.76
N LEU A 168 -9.70 -24.68 27.41
CA LEU A 168 -10.55 -24.25 26.29
C LEU A 168 -10.82 -22.73 26.34
N LEU A 169 -11.00 -22.18 27.55
CA LEU A 169 -11.21 -20.75 27.80
C LEU A 169 -10.04 -19.86 27.33
N PHE A 170 -8.80 -20.26 27.56
CA PHE A 170 -7.64 -19.49 27.12
C PHE A 170 -7.47 -19.55 25.60
N PHE A 171 -7.73 -20.71 24.99
CA PHE A 171 -7.76 -20.84 23.54
C PHE A 171 -8.85 -19.95 22.92
N MET A 172 -10.06 -19.97 23.48
CA MET A 172 -11.15 -19.08 23.06
C MET A 172 -10.75 -17.61 23.19
N SER A 173 -10.01 -17.23 24.25
CA SER A 173 -9.55 -15.86 24.46
C SER A 173 -8.58 -15.40 23.36
N ILE A 174 -7.59 -16.21 23.01
CA ILE A 174 -6.65 -15.91 21.91
C ILE A 174 -7.37 -15.87 20.57
N ALA A 175 -8.23 -16.85 20.29
CA ALA A 175 -9.01 -16.88 19.07
C ALA A 175 -9.90 -15.65 18.92
N LEU A 176 -10.51 -15.18 20.01
CA LEU A 176 -11.37 -13.99 20.03
C LEU A 176 -10.55 -12.71 19.82
N ILE A 177 -9.34 -12.61 20.39
CA ILE A 177 -8.40 -11.51 20.13
C ILE A 177 -7.99 -11.51 18.65
N LEU A 178 -7.59 -12.66 18.10
CA LEU A 178 -7.20 -12.77 16.69
C LEU A 178 -8.39 -12.47 15.76
N ALA A 179 -9.59 -12.94 16.08
CA ALA A 179 -10.80 -12.64 15.34
C ALA A 179 -11.16 -11.14 15.40
N PHE A 180 -11.03 -10.52 16.57
CA PHE A 180 -11.21 -9.08 16.71
C PHE A 180 -10.20 -8.29 15.87
N LEU A 181 -8.92 -8.66 15.92
CA LEU A 181 -7.87 -8.06 15.10
C LEU A 181 -8.14 -8.25 13.62
N PHE A 182 -8.57 -9.45 13.21
CA PHE A 182 -8.96 -9.75 11.84
C PHE A 182 -10.12 -8.87 11.36
N ILE A 183 -11.18 -8.75 12.17
CA ILE A 183 -12.35 -7.91 11.87
C ILE A 183 -11.93 -6.44 11.80
N ALA A 184 -11.16 -5.95 12.77
CA ALA A 184 -10.69 -4.57 12.82
C ALA A 184 -9.83 -4.23 11.59
N LYS A 185 -8.88 -5.10 11.22
CA LYS A 185 -8.07 -4.96 9.99
C LYS A 185 -8.95 -4.95 8.75
N THR A 186 -9.90 -5.87 8.65
CA THR A 186 -10.81 -5.98 7.50
C THR A 186 -11.68 -4.71 7.37
N ILE A 187 -12.20 -4.19 8.48
CA ILE A 187 -12.95 -2.93 8.51
C ILE A 187 -12.06 -1.76 8.10
N LEU A 188 -10.81 -1.68 8.57
CA LEU A 188 -9.85 -0.63 8.19
C LEU A 188 -9.52 -0.68 6.70
N ILE A 189 -9.25 -1.88 6.17
CA ILE A 189 -8.99 -2.13 4.74
C ILE A 189 -10.21 -1.71 3.92
N TYR A 190 -11.40 -2.16 4.32
CA TYR A 190 -12.66 -1.87 3.64
C TYR A 190 -13.03 -0.38 3.67
N LYS A 191 -13.05 0.26 4.85
CA LYS A 191 -13.32 1.70 4.98
C LYS A 191 -12.31 2.54 4.22
N GLY A 192 -11.04 2.15 4.26
CA GLY A 192 -10.00 2.80 3.46
C GLY A 192 -10.29 2.68 1.97
N SER A 193 -10.82 1.54 1.49
CA SER A 193 -11.11 1.33 0.06
C SER A 193 -12.32 2.15 -0.39
N LYS A 194 -13.37 2.22 0.44
CA LYS A 194 -14.60 2.94 0.11
C LYS A 194 -14.40 4.46 0.05
N LYS A 195 -13.65 5.04 1.01
CA LYS A 195 -13.32 6.47 1.00
C LYS A 195 -12.51 6.89 -0.24
N VAL A 196 -11.64 6.02 -0.73
CA VAL A 196 -10.85 6.28 -1.95
C VAL A 196 -11.74 6.32 -3.20
N THR A 197 -12.72 5.41 -3.29
CA THR A 197 -13.60 5.31 -4.46
C THR A 197 -14.62 6.46 -4.49
N GLN A 198 -15.16 6.84 -3.33
CA GLN A 198 -16.22 7.85 -3.27
C GLN A 198 -15.70 9.29 -3.50
N LYS A 199 -14.43 9.57 -3.22
CA LYS A 199 -13.83 10.90 -3.44
C LYS A 199 -13.41 11.12 -4.90
N SER A 200 -12.98 10.07 -5.62
CA SER A 200 -12.69 10.21 -7.06
C SER A 200 -13.94 10.53 -7.88
N ASP A 201 -15.10 9.98 -7.49
CA ASP A 201 -16.36 10.26 -8.20
C ASP A 201 -16.85 11.69 -7.96
N PHE A 202 -16.74 12.21 -6.72
CA PHE A 202 -17.20 13.57 -6.40
C PHE A 202 -16.43 14.68 -7.14
N ASP A 203 -15.13 14.49 -7.41
CA ASP A 203 -14.30 15.48 -8.13
C ASP A 203 -14.54 15.46 -9.65
N VAL A 204 -15.13 14.39 -10.20
CA VAL A 204 -15.55 14.33 -11.62
C VAL A 204 -16.83 15.12 -11.87
N TYR A 205 -17.74 15.20 -10.88
CA TYR A 205 -19.04 15.87 -11.04
C TYR A 205 -19.05 17.37 -10.70
N ARG A 206 -17.99 17.93 -10.12
CA ARG A 206 -17.87 19.37 -9.84
C ARG A 206 -17.27 20.21 -10.98
N LEU A 207 -16.89 19.58 -12.08
CA LEU A 207 -16.26 20.24 -13.23
C LEU A 207 -17.16 20.23 -14.48
N LYS A 208 -18.47 20.06 -14.28
CA LYS A 208 -19.53 20.40 -15.24
C LYS A 208 -20.31 21.59 -14.69
#